data_AF-A0A7X8FBR5-F1
#
_entry.id   AF-A0A7X8FBR5-F1
#
_cell.length_a   1.000
_cell.length_b   1.000
_cell.length_c   1.000
_cell.angle_alpha   90.00
_cell.angle_beta   90.00
_cell.angle_gamma   90.00
#
_symmetry.space_group_name_H-M   'P 1'
#
loop_
_entity.id
_entity.type
_entity.pdbx_description
1 polymer ?
#
loop_
_entity_poly.entity_id
_entity_poly.type
_entity_poly.pdbx_seq_one_letter_code
_entity_poly.pdbx_strand_id
1 'polypeptide(L)'
;MAEELQRKLTYKLKSENERMNLWVHALECIGDDLADPDSLLQMASDVAVKQLLAQLKANPGDLRKPMEIVQWYLSLLEREGLIQENNISFLQLEAGRLRMEVGQGCPYALTCLLSGKSNNVCKRVLTFISVIRESIAREFDYVLVEGDPTTKCTCELFPASKPRAQLFTKNQVLSLLRIFTDEMERLQEGSVEKTGRRYAQGLTGDLQACLDQFGAGGLGKLELEQLVEGNEQAIFKGTELLQGVGRRSTRSIDEFTRGFLAGVVSRLCGAEINCEEISCVAKGDNVCRFVVTPVRAQDNLSLTRLKTVPVRLGYLSSLDHLILPIAQELLFPNCVGIEVNLKSYSFWRDLNQAIIEGEVEGGFMMLPTVLSLQQQGILLKVVCLGHRNGSGFVVGQNYEQRRQQLRENGERLLIATPSKLGTENLFLHQLMQQNNLPFRTVTVPSTSMTLNLKNNEIDGYVCSEPFITLAEKEGIGRLLVSSYEFWPNYPCCALVVNQGFFHRHPDTVKELGRELEVAGDIIENDRLWASKIAARYFNLSDEIAHNSLLGDRKRILYTNLKPGLADLETIQKLLLNTGLMHEPVALSDLLIR
;
A
#
# COMPACT_ATOMS: atom_id res chain seq x y z
N MET A 1 -23.63 32.76 -39.53
CA MET A 1 -23.32 31.39 -39.08
C MET A 1 -22.06 31.35 -38.20
N ALA A 2 -20.93 31.94 -38.63
CA ALA A 2 -19.71 32.04 -37.80
C ALA A 2 -19.89 32.89 -36.52
N GLU A 3 -20.57 34.05 -36.59
CA GLU A 3 -20.81 34.88 -35.40
C GLU A 3 -21.81 34.26 -34.41
N GLU A 4 -22.78 33.49 -34.90
CA GLU A 4 -23.73 32.79 -34.03
C GLU A 4 -23.10 31.54 -33.40
N LEU A 5 -22.18 30.89 -34.10
CA LEU A 5 -21.32 29.85 -33.55
C LEU A 5 -20.37 30.43 -32.51
N GLN A 6 -19.81 31.61 -32.75
CA GLN A 6 -18.97 32.35 -31.81
C GLN A 6 -19.77 32.79 -30.58
N ARG A 7 -21.01 33.27 -30.71
CA ARG A 7 -21.89 33.57 -29.56
C ARG A 7 -22.30 32.32 -28.78
N LYS A 8 -22.58 31.20 -29.46
CA LYS A 8 -22.91 29.91 -28.83
C LYS A 8 -21.69 29.30 -28.13
N LEU A 9 -20.48 29.49 -28.67
CA LEU A 9 -19.22 29.13 -28.04
C LEU A 9 -18.95 30.01 -26.81
N THR A 10 -19.07 31.34 -26.91
CA THR A 10 -18.89 32.27 -25.77
C THR A 10 -19.91 32.07 -24.66
N TYR A 11 -21.13 31.61 -24.96
CA TYR A 11 -22.14 31.28 -23.95
C TYR A 11 -21.92 29.91 -23.31
N LYS A 12 -21.38 28.92 -24.05
CA LYS A 12 -20.95 27.61 -23.51
C LYS A 12 -19.66 27.68 -22.67
N LEU A 13 -18.89 28.75 -22.82
CA LEU A 13 -17.62 28.99 -22.14
C LEU A 13 -17.74 29.37 -20.64
N LYS A 14 -18.91 29.16 -20.01
CA LYS A 14 -19.19 29.48 -18.59
C LYS A 14 -19.21 28.29 -17.62
N SER A 15 -18.88 27.06 -18.04
CA SER A 15 -18.75 25.92 -17.10
C SER A 15 -17.30 25.48 -16.95
N GLU A 16 -16.79 25.58 -15.72
CA GLU A 16 -15.36 25.59 -15.36
C GLU A 16 -14.58 24.27 -15.47
N ASN A 17 -15.18 23.13 -15.85
CA ASN A 17 -14.44 21.84 -15.84
C ASN A 17 -14.05 21.26 -17.21
N GLU A 18 -14.51 21.81 -18.34
CA GLU A 18 -14.16 21.27 -19.67
C GLU A 18 -13.01 22.02 -20.37
N ARG A 19 -12.61 23.20 -19.88
CA ARG A 19 -11.55 24.02 -20.49
C ARG A 19 -10.14 23.46 -20.29
N MET A 20 -9.91 22.76 -19.17
CA MET A 20 -8.61 22.16 -18.87
C MET A 20 -8.33 20.94 -19.77
N ASN A 21 -9.38 20.17 -20.08
CA ASN A 21 -9.26 19.00 -20.95
C ASN A 21 -9.08 19.38 -22.43
N LEU A 22 -9.69 20.48 -22.89
CA LEU A 22 -9.52 20.97 -24.27
C LEU A 22 -8.16 21.65 -24.52
N TRP A 23 -7.54 22.27 -23.50
CA TRP A 23 -6.19 22.81 -23.62
C TRP A 23 -5.09 21.74 -23.57
N VAL A 24 -5.29 20.68 -22.78
CA VAL A 24 -4.44 19.48 -22.83
C VAL A 24 -4.54 18.81 -24.21
N HIS A 25 -5.73 18.74 -24.81
CA HIS A 25 -5.92 18.19 -26.16
C HIS A 25 -5.40 19.10 -27.29
N ALA A 26 -5.40 20.42 -27.10
CA ALA A 26 -4.84 21.37 -28.06
C ALA A 26 -3.29 21.35 -28.06
N LEU A 27 -2.67 21.06 -26.91
CA LEU A 27 -1.21 20.86 -26.79
C LEU A 27 -0.73 19.50 -27.33
N GLU A 28 -1.63 18.52 -27.48
CA GLU A 28 -1.36 17.27 -28.22
C GLU A 28 -1.39 17.45 -29.75
N CYS A 29 -2.01 18.51 -30.27
CA CYS A 29 -2.25 18.70 -31.71
C CYS A 29 -1.38 19.78 -32.37
N ILE A 30 -0.52 20.49 -31.65
CA ILE A 30 0.49 21.39 -32.27
C ILE A 30 1.80 20.61 -32.38
N GLY A 31 1.73 19.54 -33.16
CA GLY A 31 2.84 19.16 -34.02
C GLY A 31 2.83 20.11 -35.21
N ASP A 32 3.97 20.76 -35.44
CA ASP A 32 4.65 20.77 -36.74
C ASP A 32 5.81 21.75 -36.67
N ASP A 33 7.02 21.20 -36.56
CA ASP A 33 8.03 21.51 -37.57
C ASP A 33 8.98 20.32 -37.72
N LEU A 34 8.56 19.45 -38.65
CA LEU A 34 9.37 18.72 -39.65
C LEU A 34 10.89 18.95 -39.60
N ALA A 35 11.60 18.31 -38.67
CA ALA A 35 13.03 18.05 -38.79
C ALA A 35 13.60 16.93 -37.89
N ASP A 36 12.76 16.19 -37.15
CA ASP A 36 13.25 15.20 -36.17
C ASP A 36 12.78 13.77 -36.50
N PRO A 37 13.68 12.78 -36.67
CA PRO A 37 13.30 11.37 -36.78
C PRO A 37 12.46 10.82 -35.60
N ASP A 38 12.32 11.56 -34.50
CA ASP A 38 11.45 11.21 -33.37
C ASP A 38 9.93 11.29 -33.67
N SER A 39 9.45 11.98 -34.73
CA SER A 39 7.99 12.14 -34.96
C SER A 39 7.30 10.89 -35.54
N LEU A 40 7.96 10.17 -36.46
CA LEU A 40 7.37 9.03 -37.17
C LEU A 40 7.12 7.82 -36.25
N LEU A 41 8.03 7.55 -35.32
CA LEU A 41 7.92 6.44 -34.36
C LEU A 41 6.90 6.75 -33.25
N GLN A 42 6.72 8.02 -32.90
CA GLN A 42 5.72 8.44 -31.93
C GLN A 42 4.30 8.35 -32.53
N MET A 43 4.11 8.80 -33.77
CA MET A 43 2.87 8.60 -34.51
C MET A 43 2.53 7.12 -34.70
N ALA A 44 3.53 6.30 -35.04
CA ALA A 44 3.42 4.84 -35.11
C ALA A 44 2.99 4.23 -33.76
N SER A 45 3.58 4.68 -32.66
CA SER A 45 3.22 4.22 -31.32
C SER A 45 1.79 4.58 -30.93
N ASP A 46 1.30 5.77 -31.29
CA ASP A 46 -0.06 6.20 -30.95
C ASP A 46 -1.14 5.45 -31.73
N VAL A 47 -0.91 5.19 -33.02
CA VAL A 47 -1.81 4.36 -33.84
C VAL A 47 -1.84 2.93 -33.30
N ALA A 48 -0.67 2.38 -33.00
CA ALA A 48 -0.55 1.01 -32.50
C ALA A 48 -1.14 0.83 -31.10
N VAL A 49 -0.94 1.79 -30.19
CA VAL A 49 -1.54 1.80 -28.84
C VAL A 49 -3.05 1.92 -28.92
N LYS A 50 -3.60 2.76 -29.80
CA LYS A 50 -5.06 2.86 -30.01
C LYS A 50 -5.67 1.54 -30.49
N GLN A 51 -5.01 0.85 -31.43
CA GLN A 51 -5.45 -0.45 -31.91
C GLN A 51 -5.32 -1.55 -30.82
N LEU A 52 -4.25 -1.51 -30.02
CA LEU A 52 -4.03 -2.42 -28.90
C LEU A 52 -5.11 -2.28 -27.84
N LEU A 53 -5.41 -1.04 -27.44
CA LEU A 53 -6.44 -0.73 -26.46
C LEU A 53 -7.83 -1.14 -26.98
N ALA A 54 -8.09 -1.00 -28.28
CA ALA A 54 -9.33 -1.48 -28.89
C ALA A 54 -9.44 -3.00 -28.84
N GLN A 55 -8.35 -3.73 -29.10
CA GLN A 55 -8.31 -5.19 -29.04
C GLN A 55 -8.39 -5.73 -27.60
N LEU A 56 -7.73 -5.09 -26.64
CA LEU A 56 -7.84 -5.39 -25.20
C LEU A 56 -9.27 -5.20 -24.68
N LYS A 57 -9.98 -4.18 -25.16
CA LYS A 57 -11.40 -3.96 -24.84
C LYS A 57 -12.28 -5.03 -25.46
N ALA A 58 -11.96 -5.49 -26.67
CA ALA A 58 -12.74 -6.53 -27.36
C ALA A 58 -12.52 -7.93 -26.78
N ASN A 59 -11.29 -8.26 -26.37
CA ASN A 59 -10.89 -9.57 -25.83
C ASN A 59 -10.06 -9.40 -24.53
N PRO A 60 -10.69 -9.10 -23.39
CA PRO A 60 -9.98 -8.77 -22.14
C PRO A 60 -9.23 -9.95 -21.50
N GLY A 61 -9.30 -11.16 -22.06
CA GLY A 61 -8.61 -12.35 -21.56
C GLY A 61 -7.26 -12.66 -22.24
N ASP A 62 -7.05 -12.22 -23.48
CA ASP A 62 -6.00 -12.77 -24.36
C ASP A 62 -4.65 -12.01 -24.31
N LEU A 63 -4.60 -10.81 -23.74
CA LEU A 63 -3.42 -9.94 -23.74
C LEU A 63 -3.17 -9.36 -22.34
N ARG A 64 -2.97 -10.23 -21.33
CA ARG A 64 -2.69 -9.80 -19.95
C ARG A 64 -1.23 -9.94 -19.54
N LYS A 65 -0.43 -10.69 -20.31
CA LYS A 65 0.99 -10.88 -19.97
C LYS A 65 1.87 -9.89 -20.73
N PRO A 66 2.88 -9.29 -20.07
CA PRO A 66 3.82 -8.36 -20.69
C PRO A 66 4.46 -8.88 -21.99
N MET A 67 4.81 -10.17 -22.04
CA MET A 67 5.40 -10.78 -23.23
C MET A 67 4.43 -10.81 -24.43
N GLU A 68 3.18 -11.19 -24.19
CA GLU A 68 2.13 -11.28 -25.23
C GLU A 68 1.84 -9.89 -25.81
N ILE A 69 1.82 -8.86 -24.96
CA ILE A 69 1.62 -7.44 -25.35
C ILE A 69 2.76 -6.95 -26.24
N VAL A 70 4.01 -7.23 -25.86
CA VAL A 70 5.19 -6.80 -26.62
C VAL A 70 5.29 -7.52 -27.96
N GLN A 71 5.03 -8.84 -28.00
CA GLN A 71 5.03 -9.61 -29.24
C GLN A 71 3.96 -9.13 -30.22
N TRP A 72 2.77 -8.83 -29.71
CA TRP A 72 1.70 -8.25 -30.51
C TRP A 72 2.10 -6.88 -31.07
N TYR A 73 2.69 -6.02 -30.25
CA TYR A 73 3.09 -4.67 -30.66
C TYR A 73 4.18 -4.70 -31.74
N LEU A 74 5.16 -5.61 -31.61
CA LEU A 74 6.17 -5.85 -32.66
C LEU A 74 5.52 -6.31 -33.97
N SER A 75 4.64 -7.32 -33.90
CA SER A 75 3.93 -7.85 -35.08
C SER A 75 3.10 -6.78 -35.78
N LEU A 76 2.56 -5.82 -35.03
CA LEU A 76 1.84 -4.69 -35.59
C LEU A 76 2.77 -3.71 -36.30
N LEU A 77 3.87 -3.30 -35.65
CA LEU A 77 4.84 -2.40 -36.27
C LEU A 77 5.42 -3.00 -37.56
N GLU A 78 5.62 -4.31 -37.61
CA GLU A 78 6.07 -5.03 -38.80
C GLU A 78 5.01 -5.01 -39.91
N ARG A 79 3.76 -5.31 -39.58
CA ARG A 79 2.65 -5.28 -40.54
C ARG A 79 2.46 -3.90 -41.18
N GLU A 80 2.64 -2.85 -40.39
CA GLU A 80 2.54 -1.47 -40.85
C GLU A 80 3.83 -0.97 -41.53
N GLY A 81 4.87 -1.83 -41.65
CA GLY A 81 6.13 -1.51 -42.33
C GLY A 81 7.03 -0.54 -41.57
N LEU A 82 6.82 -0.38 -40.27
CA LEU A 82 7.49 0.60 -39.41
C LEU A 82 8.80 0.07 -38.82
N ILE A 83 8.97 -1.25 -38.74
CA ILE A 83 10.22 -1.92 -38.33
C ILE A 83 10.53 -3.12 -39.24
N GLN A 84 11.80 -3.56 -39.26
CA GLN A 84 12.23 -4.79 -39.95
C GLN A 84 12.52 -5.90 -38.91
N GLU A 85 12.07 -7.11 -39.23
CA GLU A 85 11.76 -8.26 -38.34
C GLU A 85 12.93 -8.87 -37.54
N ASN A 86 14.19 -8.43 -37.70
CA ASN A 86 15.35 -9.21 -37.23
C ASN A 86 16.29 -8.53 -36.22
N ASN A 87 15.95 -7.33 -35.74
CA ASN A 87 16.87 -6.57 -34.88
C ASN A 87 16.42 -6.44 -33.43
N ILE A 88 15.28 -7.00 -33.02
CA ILE A 88 14.78 -6.93 -31.65
C ILE A 88 14.22 -8.29 -31.23
N SER A 89 14.62 -8.78 -30.07
CA SER A 89 14.05 -9.99 -29.46
C SER A 89 13.74 -9.78 -27.99
N PHE A 90 12.71 -10.47 -27.49
CA PHE A 90 12.35 -10.49 -26.08
C PHE A 90 12.40 -11.91 -25.51
N LEU A 91 12.98 -12.05 -24.33
CA LEU A 91 13.01 -13.28 -23.55
C LEU A 91 12.28 -13.08 -22.22
N GLN A 92 11.44 -14.03 -21.84
CA GLN A 92 10.78 -13.98 -20.54
C GLN A 92 11.73 -14.51 -19.47
N LEU A 93 11.90 -13.73 -18.40
CA LEU A 93 12.67 -14.10 -17.22
C LEU A 93 11.71 -14.36 -16.04
N GLU A 94 12.25 -14.90 -14.94
CA GLU A 94 11.49 -15.14 -13.71
C GLU A 94 10.87 -13.85 -13.12
N ALA A 95 9.85 -14.00 -12.27
CA ALA A 95 9.16 -12.89 -11.61
C ALA A 95 8.54 -11.83 -12.55
N GLY A 96 8.16 -12.22 -13.78
CA GLY A 96 7.51 -11.32 -14.74
C GLY A 96 8.46 -10.30 -15.39
N ARG A 97 9.77 -10.55 -15.31
CA ARG A 97 10.81 -9.76 -15.97
C ARG A 97 10.90 -10.13 -17.45
N LEU A 98 11.33 -9.18 -18.27
CA LEU A 98 11.57 -9.36 -19.70
C LEU A 98 13.00 -8.93 -20.01
N ARG A 99 13.71 -9.66 -20.86
CA ARG A 99 14.98 -9.21 -21.43
C ARG A 99 14.77 -8.83 -22.90
N MET A 100 15.01 -7.57 -23.22
CA MET A 100 15.04 -7.06 -24.59
C MET A 100 16.47 -7.07 -25.10
N GLU A 101 16.69 -7.65 -26.26
CA GLU A 101 17.95 -7.59 -26.99
C GLU A 101 17.74 -6.88 -28.31
N VAL A 102 18.61 -5.92 -28.62
CA VAL A 102 18.62 -5.18 -29.88
C VAL A 102 19.94 -5.48 -30.58
N GLY A 103 19.84 -6.06 -31.79
CA GLY A 103 20.98 -6.38 -32.64
C GLY A 103 21.52 -5.18 -33.43
N GLN A 104 22.38 -5.46 -34.41
CA GLN A 104 22.98 -4.46 -35.28
C GLN A 104 21.92 -3.69 -36.08
N GLY A 105 22.21 -2.43 -36.43
CA GLY A 105 21.30 -1.61 -37.24
C GLY A 105 20.16 -0.97 -36.46
N CYS A 106 20.38 -0.66 -35.17
CA CYS A 106 19.43 0.14 -34.41
C CYS A 106 19.31 1.57 -35.02
N PRO A 107 18.11 2.06 -35.38
CA PRO A 107 17.91 3.41 -35.92
C PRO A 107 18.30 4.52 -34.92
N TYR A 108 18.34 4.21 -33.62
CA TYR A 108 18.75 5.14 -32.57
C TYR A 108 20.26 5.10 -32.28
N ALA A 109 21.04 4.26 -32.99
CA ALA A 109 22.46 4.08 -32.72
C ALA A 109 23.26 5.39 -32.81
N LEU A 110 23.03 6.17 -33.86
CA LEU A 110 23.69 7.45 -34.07
C LEU A 110 23.32 8.45 -32.95
N THR A 111 22.04 8.53 -32.57
CA THR A 111 21.55 9.37 -31.47
C THR A 111 22.19 9.00 -30.15
N CYS A 112 22.33 7.70 -29.86
CA CYS A 112 23.00 7.20 -28.65
C CYS A 112 24.51 7.49 -28.65
N LEU A 113 25.17 7.47 -29.81
CA LEU A 113 26.60 7.80 -29.92
C LEU A 113 26.85 9.30 -29.77
N LEU A 114 25.97 10.15 -30.32
CA LEU A 114 26.06 11.60 -30.26
C LEU A 114 25.71 12.18 -28.88
N SER A 115 24.83 11.53 -28.13
CA SER A 115 24.41 12.02 -26.80
C SER A 115 25.46 11.84 -25.70
N GLY A 116 26.51 11.05 -25.94
CA GLY A 116 27.55 10.71 -24.95
C GLY A 116 27.00 9.91 -23.76
N LYS A 117 27.90 9.38 -22.91
CA LYS A 117 27.56 8.53 -21.74
C LYS A 117 26.66 9.20 -20.67
N SER A 118 26.18 10.42 -20.89
CA SER A 118 25.43 11.21 -19.90
C SER A 118 23.92 10.94 -19.87
N ASN A 119 23.34 10.30 -20.90
CA ASN A 119 21.93 9.90 -20.91
C ASN A 119 21.82 8.37 -21.05
N ASN A 120 21.77 7.67 -19.91
CA ASN A 120 21.59 6.22 -19.79
C ASN A 120 20.18 5.72 -20.22
N VAL A 121 19.44 6.50 -21.00
CA VAL A 121 18.02 6.26 -21.25
C VAL A 121 17.75 5.92 -22.71
N CYS A 122 17.50 4.64 -22.96
CA CYS A 122 17.15 4.15 -24.29
C CYS A 122 15.68 4.47 -24.62
N LYS A 123 15.46 5.29 -25.66
CA LYS A 123 14.12 5.69 -26.12
C LYS A 123 13.23 4.50 -26.48
N ARG A 124 13.81 3.50 -27.14
CA ARG A 124 13.13 2.25 -27.49
C ARG A 124 12.62 1.49 -26.26
N VAL A 125 13.44 1.41 -25.20
CA VAL A 125 13.02 0.77 -23.94
C VAL A 125 11.84 1.51 -23.32
N LEU A 126 11.88 2.84 -23.32
CA LEU A 126 10.79 3.65 -22.80
C LEU A 126 9.48 3.42 -23.55
N THR A 127 9.53 3.31 -24.89
CA THR A 127 8.34 2.99 -25.70
C THR A 127 7.69 1.67 -25.28
N PHE A 128 8.48 0.61 -25.11
CA PHE A 128 7.94 -0.68 -24.67
C PHE A 128 7.37 -0.65 -23.25
N ILE A 129 8.02 0.07 -22.32
CA ILE A 129 7.48 0.30 -20.97
C ILE A 129 6.13 1.00 -21.04
N SER A 130 6.01 2.04 -21.86
CA SER A 130 4.75 2.76 -22.05
C SER A 130 3.66 1.86 -22.61
N VAL A 131 3.95 1.06 -23.64
CA VAL A 131 2.98 0.11 -24.22
C VAL A 131 2.49 -0.90 -23.18
N ILE A 132 3.38 -1.48 -22.37
CA ILE A 132 3.00 -2.41 -21.29
C ILE A 132 2.15 -1.68 -20.24
N ARG A 133 2.59 -0.50 -19.79
CA ARG A 133 1.89 0.30 -18.79
C ARG A 133 0.46 0.64 -19.21
N GLU A 134 0.27 1.16 -20.42
CA GLU A 134 -1.07 1.54 -20.92
C GLU A 134 -1.97 0.31 -21.11
N SER A 135 -1.39 -0.85 -21.38
CA SER A 135 -2.15 -2.08 -21.65
C SER A 135 -2.68 -2.78 -20.39
N ILE A 136 -1.89 -2.81 -19.31
CA ILE A 136 -2.22 -3.57 -18.09
C ILE A 136 -2.14 -2.75 -16.80
N ALA A 137 -2.04 -1.43 -16.91
CA ALA A 137 -1.96 -0.49 -15.78
C ALA A 137 -0.88 -0.85 -14.74
N ARG A 138 0.22 -1.44 -15.20
CA ARG A 138 1.34 -1.89 -14.36
C ARG A 138 2.62 -1.18 -14.78
N GLU A 139 3.28 -0.54 -13.82
CA GLU A 139 4.56 0.12 -14.06
C GLU A 139 5.69 -0.89 -14.27
N PHE A 140 6.61 -0.54 -15.18
CA PHE A 140 7.83 -1.29 -15.44
C PHE A 140 9.03 -0.33 -15.34
N ASP A 141 10.10 -0.80 -14.73
CA ASP A 141 11.42 -0.17 -14.76
C ASP A 141 12.37 -1.00 -15.64
N TYR A 142 13.55 -0.46 -15.92
CA TYR A 142 14.55 -1.19 -16.67
C TYR A 142 15.99 -0.97 -16.19
N VAL A 143 16.85 -1.92 -16.53
CA VAL A 143 18.29 -1.81 -16.37
C VAL A 143 18.97 -2.19 -17.68
N LEU A 144 19.92 -1.37 -18.12
CA LEU A 144 20.78 -1.69 -19.25
C LEU A 144 21.83 -2.71 -18.78
N VAL A 145 21.82 -3.89 -19.39
CA VAL A 145 22.77 -4.98 -19.10
C VAL A 145 24.01 -4.86 -19.96
N GLU A 146 23.82 -4.52 -21.24
CA GLU A 146 24.90 -4.31 -22.21
C GLU A 146 24.48 -3.18 -23.16
N GLY A 147 25.39 -2.28 -23.51
CA GLY A 147 25.07 -1.07 -24.27
C GLY A 147 26.13 -0.70 -25.27
N ASP A 148 26.24 -1.45 -26.36
CA ASP A 148 26.99 -1.03 -27.55
C ASP A 148 26.01 -0.72 -28.70
N PRO A 149 25.73 0.57 -28.96
CA PRO A 149 24.81 0.97 -30.02
C PRO A 149 25.22 0.51 -31.42
N THR A 150 26.49 0.13 -31.62
CA THR A 150 27.01 -0.31 -32.93
C THR A 150 26.91 -1.82 -33.15
N THR A 151 26.83 -2.61 -32.07
CA THR A 151 26.85 -4.08 -32.15
C THR A 151 25.63 -4.72 -31.51
N LYS A 152 25.42 -4.51 -30.21
CA LYS A 152 24.32 -5.12 -29.45
C LYS A 152 24.00 -4.30 -28.20
N CYS A 153 22.70 -4.13 -27.93
CA CYS A 153 22.21 -3.60 -26.66
C CYS A 153 21.29 -4.61 -25.98
N THR A 154 21.52 -4.89 -24.71
CA THR A 154 20.70 -5.78 -23.89
C THR A 154 20.13 -4.99 -22.71
N CYS A 155 18.83 -5.09 -22.50
CA CYS A 155 18.10 -4.40 -21.45
C CYS A 155 17.14 -5.35 -20.76
N GLU A 156 17.00 -5.26 -19.44
CA GLU A 156 15.99 -6.00 -18.70
C GLU A 156 14.92 -5.07 -18.19
N LEU A 157 13.67 -5.38 -18.49
CA LEU A 157 12.48 -4.74 -17.97
C LEU A 157 11.90 -5.56 -16.83
N PHE A 158 11.45 -4.90 -15.77
CA PHE A 158 10.91 -5.57 -14.60
C PHE A 158 9.77 -4.76 -13.99
N PRO A 159 8.77 -5.41 -13.38
CA PRO A 159 7.68 -4.70 -12.72
C PRO A 159 8.20 -3.74 -11.64
N ALA A 160 7.78 -2.49 -11.67
CA ALA A 160 8.16 -1.52 -10.67
C ALA A 160 7.35 -1.74 -9.37
N SER A 161 7.99 -1.49 -8.23
CA SER A 161 7.41 -1.67 -6.90
C SER A 161 6.47 -0.53 -6.46
N LYS A 162 6.32 0.53 -7.28
CA LYS A 162 5.42 1.66 -7.04
C LYS A 162 4.78 2.15 -8.34
N PRO A 163 3.54 2.68 -8.32
CA PRO A 163 3.09 3.59 -9.37
C PRO A 163 4.04 4.79 -9.37
N ARG A 164 4.79 5.00 -10.44
CA ARG A 164 5.39 6.32 -10.67
C ARG A 164 4.22 7.24 -10.98
N ALA A 165 3.83 8.08 -10.02
CA ALA A 165 3.08 9.30 -10.37
C ALA A 165 3.78 9.92 -11.57
N GLN A 166 3.04 10.28 -12.62
CA GLN A 166 3.58 10.76 -13.90
C GLN A 166 4.80 11.65 -13.69
N LEU A 167 6.00 11.08 -13.82
CA LEU A 167 7.25 11.78 -13.59
C LEU A 167 7.54 12.56 -14.86
N PHE A 168 7.01 13.78 -14.92
CA PHE A 168 7.57 14.80 -15.78
C PHE A 168 9.09 14.85 -15.51
N THR A 169 9.91 14.84 -16.56
CA THR A 169 11.35 15.06 -16.40
C THR A 169 11.60 16.39 -15.71
N LYS A 170 12.73 16.55 -15.01
CA LYS A 170 13.10 17.83 -14.35
C LYS A 170 12.95 19.04 -15.28
N ASN A 171 13.27 18.88 -16.57
CA ASN A 171 13.08 19.93 -17.58
C ASN A 171 11.61 20.12 -17.97
N GLN A 172 10.79 19.07 -18.03
CA GLN A 172 9.34 19.19 -18.26
C GLN A 172 8.62 19.81 -17.06
N VAL A 173 9.00 19.48 -15.82
CA VAL A 173 8.52 20.15 -14.60
C VAL A 173 8.92 21.62 -14.60
N LEU A 174 10.19 21.93 -14.92
CA LEU A 174 10.69 23.30 -15.02
C LEU A 174 9.99 24.11 -16.12
N SER A 175 9.68 23.50 -17.26
CA SER A 175 8.96 24.16 -18.37
C SER A 175 7.48 24.34 -18.05
N LEU A 176 6.82 23.33 -17.49
CA LEU A 176 5.41 23.42 -17.06
C LEU A 176 5.25 24.43 -15.93
N LEU A 177 6.16 24.46 -14.96
CA LEU A 177 6.12 25.45 -13.88
C LEU A 177 6.51 26.84 -14.39
N ARG A 178 7.45 27.00 -15.33
CA ARG A 178 7.71 28.31 -15.96
C ARG A 178 6.49 28.84 -16.69
N ILE A 179 5.85 28.00 -17.51
CA ILE A 179 4.62 28.35 -18.23
C ILE A 179 3.50 28.66 -17.22
N PHE A 180 3.32 27.85 -16.18
CA PHE A 180 2.33 28.12 -15.12
C PHE A 180 2.63 29.42 -14.35
N THR A 181 3.89 29.71 -14.06
CA THR A 181 4.26 30.92 -13.29
C THR A 181 4.08 32.17 -14.15
N ASP A 182 4.51 32.13 -15.41
CA ASP A 182 4.42 33.25 -16.36
C ASP A 182 2.96 33.52 -16.78
N GLU A 183 2.12 32.49 -16.94
CA GLU A 183 0.69 32.66 -17.26
C GLU A 183 -0.13 33.09 -16.04
N MET A 184 0.20 32.63 -14.82
CA MET A 184 -0.48 33.06 -13.58
C MET A 184 -0.16 34.51 -13.22
N GLU A 185 1.08 34.96 -13.46
CA GLU A 185 1.44 36.39 -13.37
C GLU A 185 0.65 37.24 -14.38
N ARG A 186 0.34 36.69 -15.56
CA ARG A 186 -0.46 37.34 -16.60
C ARG A 186 -1.97 37.40 -16.32
N LEU A 187 -2.50 36.44 -15.55
CA LEU A 187 -3.94 36.26 -15.34
C LEU A 187 -4.50 36.95 -14.07
N GLN A 188 -3.69 37.63 -13.25
CA GLN A 188 -4.12 38.26 -11.99
C GLN A 188 -4.86 37.32 -11.00
N GLU A 189 -4.72 36.00 -11.11
CA GLU A 189 -5.32 35.02 -10.19
C GLU A 189 -4.30 34.44 -9.20
N GLY A 190 -3.91 35.26 -8.22
CA GLY A 190 -3.22 34.82 -7.00
C GLY A 190 -1.70 34.68 -7.10
N SER A 191 -0.99 34.97 -5.98
CA SER A 191 0.47 34.86 -5.89
C SER A 191 0.95 33.41 -5.97
N VAL A 192 2.22 33.19 -6.34
CA VAL A 192 2.87 31.87 -6.38
C VAL A 192 2.76 31.14 -5.03
N GLU A 193 2.78 31.91 -3.93
CA GLU A 193 2.49 31.41 -2.58
C GLU A 193 1.10 30.76 -2.45
N LYS A 194 0.05 31.36 -3.04
CA LYS A 194 -1.30 30.76 -3.01
C LYS A 194 -1.36 29.44 -3.76
N THR A 195 -0.57 29.30 -4.83
CA THR A 195 -0.45 28.03 -5.56
C THR A 195 0.24 26.97 -4.71
N GLY A 196 1.30 27.31 -3.97
CA GLY A 196 1.90 26.43 -2.98
C GLY A 196 0.90 25.96 -1.91
N ARG A 197 0.08 26.87 -1.38
CA ARG A 197 -0.98 26.53 -0.40
C ARG A 197 -2.01 25.56 -0.97
N ARG A 198 -2.48 25.79 -2.21
CA ARG A 198 -3.42 24.88 -2.90
C ARG A 198 -2.82 23.50 -3.16
N TYR A 199 -1.55 23.44 -3.56
CA TYR A 199 -0.84 22.17 -3.73
C TYR A 199 -0.81 21.38 -2.41
N ALA A 200 -0.46 22.04 -1.30
CA ALA A 200 -0.45 21.43 0.02
C ALA A 200 -1.83 20.89 0.48
N GLN A 201 -2.93 21.56 0.12
CA GLN A 201 -4.29 21.12 0.43
C GLN A 201 -4.69 19.83 -0.29
N GLY A 202 -4.11 19.56 -1.45
CA GLY A 202 -4.34 18.33 -2.21
C GLY A 202 -3.58 17.11 -1.68
N LEU A 203 -2.62 17.31 -0.76
CA LEU A 203 -1.83 16.23 -0.19
C LEU A 203 -2.51 15.59 1.02
N THR A 204 -2.23 14.31 1.21
CA THR A 204 -2.69 13.52 2.36
C THR A 204 -1.50 12.96 3.16
N GLY A 205 -1.78 12.53 4.40
CA GLY A 205 -0.78 11.99 5.32
C GLY A 205 -0.27 13.01 6.34
N ASP A 206 0.76 12.60 7.08
CA ASP A 206 1.46 13.41 8.07
C ASP A 206 2.46 14.39 7.44
N LEU A 207 3.23 15.09 8.27
CA LEU A 207 4.22 16.05 7.80
C LEU A 207 5.25 15.39 6.87
N GLN A 208 5.85 14.27 7.31
CA GLN A 208 6.90 13.60 6.52
C GLN A 208 6.36 13.13 5.17
N ALA A 209 5.16 12.57 5.11
CA ALA A 209 4.52 12.16 3.87
C ALA A 209 4.32 13.34 2.90
N CYS A 210 3.97 14.52 3.43
CA CYS A 210 3.84 15.73 2.63
C CYS A 210 5.19 16.22 2.09
N LEU A 211 6.25 16.19 2.91
CA LEU A 211 7.60 16.57 2.48
C LEU A 211 8.17 15.59 1.44
N ASP A 212 7.91 14.29 1.59
CA ASP A 212 8.30 13.26 0.62
C ASP A 212 7.58 13.46 -0.72
N GLN A 213 6.28 13.78 -0.71
CA GLN A 213 5.51 14.10 -1.91
C GLN A 213 6.02 15.37 -2.61
N PHE A 214 6.45 16.37 -1.84
CA PHE A 214 7.12 17.56 -2.39
C PHE A 214 8.42 17.18 -3.13
N GLY A 215 9.25 16.33 -2.52
CA GLY A 215 10.48 15.85 -3.13
C GLY A 215 10.27 14.94 -4.34
N ALA A 216 9.29 14.03 -4.28
CA ALA A 216 8.91 13.16 -5.39
C ALA A 216 8.40 13.96 -6.61
N GLY A 217 7.77 15.11 -6.37
CA GLY A 217 7.39 16.06 -7.41
C GLY A 217 8.55 16.82 -8.06
N GLY A 218 9.79 16.58 -7.64
CA GLY A 218 10.99 17.23 -8.17
C GLY A 218 11.16 18.68 -7.71
N LEU A 219 10.48 19.09 -6.64
CA LEU A 219 10.44 20.47 -6.15
C LEU A 219 11.63 20.83 -5.22
N GLY A 220 12.45 19.83 -4.88
CA GLY A 220 13.58 19.91 -3.96
C GLY A 220 13.35 19.04 -2.72
N LYS A 221 14.23 19.12 -1.73
CA LYS A 221 14.12 18.36 -0.47
C LYS A 221 13.83 19.31 0.67
N LEU A 222 12.85 18.97 1.49
CA LEU A 222 12.48 19.69 2.70
C LEU A 222 12.56 18.76 3.91
N GLU A 223 12.99 19.29 5.05
CA GLU A 223 13.01 18.59 6.33
C GLU A 223 12.64 19.56 7.47
N LEU A 224 11.98 19.04 8.51
CA LEU A 224 11.76 19.78 9.75
C LEU A 224 13.08 19.81 10.54
N GLU A 225 13.74 20.97 10.58
CA GLU A 225 15.05 21.16 11.23
C GLU A 225 14.90 21.34 12.74
N GLN A 226 13.91 22.12 13.19
CA GLN A 226 13.73 22.43 14.61
C GLN A 226 12.28 22.79 14.97
N LEU A 227 11.83 22.40 16.16
CA LEU A 227 10.66 22.97 16.84
C LEU A 227 11.12 23.84 18.01
N VAL A 228 10.58 25.05 18.10
CA VAL A 228 10.88 26.00 19.19
C VAL A 228 9.64 26.09 20.08
N GLU A 229 9.61 25.27 21.13
CA GLU A 229 8.45 25.07 22.03
C GLU A 229 8.02 26.33 22.80
N GLY A 230 8.88 27.36 22.88
CA GLY A 230 8.57 28.62 23.58
C GLY A 230 7.94 29.73 22.72
N ASN A 231 8.05 29.66 21.38
CA ASN A 231 7.56 30.69 20.45
C ASN A 231 6.57 30.14 19.42
N GLU A 232 6.15 28.87 19.55
CA GLU A 232 5.32 28.17 18.56
C GLU A 232 5.88 28.33 17.14
N GLN A 233 7.19 28.09 16.98
CA GLN A 233 7.85 28.15 15.67
C GLN A 233 8.34 26.78 15.23
N ALA A 234 8.21 26.49 13.95
CA ALA A 234 8.89 25.37 13.31
C ALA A 234 9.83 25.89 12.22
N ILE A 235 11.05 25.38 12.20
CA ILE A 235 12.07 25.75 11.22
C ILE A 235 12.22 24.57 10.25
N PHE A 236 12.05 24.85 8.97
CA PHE A 236 12.25 23.90 7.89
C PHE A 236 13.50 24.24 7.12
N LYS A 237 14.26 23.22 6.75
CA LYS A 237 15.43 23.32 5.90
C LYS A 237 15.12 22.77 4.52
N GLY A 238 15.51 23.51 3.50
CA GLY A 238 15.32 23.19 2.09
C GLY A 238 16.64 23.09 1.34
N THR A 239 16.78 22.05 0.52
CA THR A 239 17.93 21.84 -0.38
C THR A 239 17.46 21.51 -1.80
N GLU A 240 18.23 21.93 -2.80
CA GLU A 240 17.89 21.70 -4.22
C GLU A 240 16.49 22.20 -4.61
N LEU A 241 16.00 23.26 -3.95
CA LEU A 241 14.66 23.81 -4.18
C LEU A 241 14.52 24.38 -5.59
N LEU A 242 13.40 24.08 -6.24
CA LEU A 242 13.16 24.43 -7.62
C LEU A 242 13.31 25.94 -7.92
N GLN A 243 12.79 26.81 -7.05
CA GLN A 243 12.84 28.26 -7.25
C GLN A 243 14.18 28.88 -6.82
N GLY A 244 14.94 28.20 -5.96
CA GLY A 244 16.24 28.64 -5.42
C GLY A 244 17.45 28.36 -6.32
N VAL A 245 17.37 27.40 -7.24
CA VAL A 245 18.54 26.96 -8.05
C VAL A 245 18.80 27.91 -9.24
N GLY A 246 20.03 28.43 -9.33
CA GLY A 246 20.53 29.14 -10.52
C GLY A 246 20.14 30.61 -10.64
N ARG A 247 19.54 31.21 -9.61
CA ARG A 247 19.19 32.64 -9.55
C ARG A 247 19.99 33.36 -8.46
N ARG A 248 20.34 34.63 -8.66
CA ARG A 248 20.86 35.53 -7.61
C ARG A 248 19.81 36.59 -7.29
N SER A 249 19.44 36.76 -6.02
CA SER A 249 18.40 37.72 -5.59
C SER A 249 18.71 38.32 -4.21
N THR A 250 18.23 39.54 -3.97
CA THR A 250 18.27 40.22 -2.65
C THR A 250 16.94 40.12 -1.90
N ARG A 251 15.91 39.50 -2.49
CA ARG A 251 14.55 39.33 -1.92
C ARG A 251 14.24 37.85 -1.69
N SER A 252 13.18 37.56 -0.92
CA SER A 252 12.65 36.18 -0.86
C SER A 252 12.15 35.77 -2.24
N ILE A 253 12.47 34.54 -2.66
CA ILE A 253 12.14 34.04 -3.99
C ILE A 253 11.45 32.66 -3.98
N ASP A 254 11.52 31.92 -2.88
CA ASP A 254 10.90 30.60 -2.75
C ASP A 254 9.42 30.72 -2.30
N GLU A 255 8.63 31.53 -3.02
CA GLU A 255 7.22 31.81 -2.71
C GLU A 255 6.36 30.54 -2.71
N PHE A 256 6.61 29.61 -3.64
CA PHE A 256 5.90 28.34 -3.70
C PHE A 256 6.16 27.51 -2.45
N THR A 257 7.43 27.36 -2.07
CA THR A 257 7.84 26.58 -0.89
C THR A 257 7.27 27.17 0.39
N ARG A 258 7.26 28.50 0.52
CA ARG A 258 6.59 29.18 1.63
C ARG A 258 5.11 28.84 1.70
N GLY A 259 4.42 28.98 0.57
CA GLY A 259 2.99 28.67 0.47
C GLY A 259 2.70 27.21 0.78
N PHE A 260 3.53 26.31 0.27
CA PHE A 260 3.47 24.88 0.53
C PHE A 260 3.59 24.56 2.02
N LEU A 261 4.67 25.01 2.68
CA LEU A 261 4.90 24.77 4.10
C LEU A 261 3.78 25.37 4.95
N ALA A 262 3.34 26.59 4.65
CA ALA A 262 2.24 27.21 5.36
C ALA A 262 0.93 26.43 5.20
N GLY A 263 0.64 25.92 3.99
CA GLY A 263 -0.53 25.08 3.73
C GLY A 263 -0.50 23.73 4.44
N VAL A 264 0.64 23.03 4.42
CA VAL A 264 0.80 21.73 5.08
C VAL A 264 0.65 21.88 6.59
N VAL A 265 1.38 22.81 7.20
CA VAL A 265 1.34 23.04 8.65
C VAL A 265 -0.04 23.54 9.07
N SER A 266 -0.68 24.39 8.26
CA SER A 266 -2.04 24.88 8.55
C SER A 266 -3.05 23.74 8.59
N ARG A 267 -3.00 22.81 7.63
CA ARG A 267 -3.85 21.62 7.60
C ARG A 267 -3.61 20.70 8.81
N LEU A 268 -2.35 20.42 9.13
CA LEU A 268 -1.99 19.48 10.19
C LEU A 268 -2.26 20.03 11.60
N CYS A 269 -2.03 21.31 11.81
CA CYS A 269 -2.21 21.95 13.11
C CYS A 269 -3.62 22.53 13.30
N GLY A 270 -4.40 22.69 12.22
CA GLY A 270 -5.76 23.23 12.27
C GLY A 270 -5.82 24.74 12.55
N ALA A 271 -4.80 25.48 12.11
CA ALA A 271 -4.66 26.90 12.40
C ALA A 271 -4.05 27.66 11.22
N GLU A 272 -4.19 28.98 11.20
CA GLU A 272 -3.67 29.81 10.11
C GLU A 272 -2.17 30.04 10.29
N ILE A 273 -1.38 29.72 9.25
CA ILE A 273 0.09 29.72 9.31
C ILE A 273 0.69 30.76 8.36
N ASN A 274 1.66 31.51 8.90
CA ASN A 274 2.61 32.30 8.13
C ASN A 274 3.90 31.49 7.88
N CYS A 275 4.55 31.70 6.74
CA CYS A 275 5.84 31.08 6.43
C CYS A 275 6.79 32.11 5.83
N GLU A 276 7.93 32.31 6.46
CA GLU A 276 8.95 33.28 6.06
C GLU A 276 10.25 32.58 5.69
N GLU A 277 10.82 32.98 4.55
CA GLU A 277 12.14 32.53 4.10
C GLU A 277 13.23 33.36 4.80
N ILE A 278 13.97 32.75 5.72
CA ILE A 278 15.00 33.43 6.54
C ILE A 278 16.42 33.32 5.96
N SER A 279 16.68 32.31 5.12
CA SER A 279 17.94 32.15 4.36
C SER A 279 17.66 31.44 3.05
N CYS A 280 18.46 31.68 2.01
CA CYS A 280 18.25 31.09 0.68
C CYS A 280 19.54 31.00 -0.15
N VAL A 281 19.69 29.90 -0.89
CA VAL A 281 20.84 29.69 -1.80
C VAL A 281 20.96 30.82 -2.84
N ALA A 282 19.85 31.39 -3.29
CA ALA A 282 19.88 32.51 -4.21
C ALA A 282 20.41 33.83 -3.61
N LYS A 283 20.45 33.95 -2.28
CA LYS A 283 21.10 35.06 -1.55
C LYS A 283 22.59 34.79 -1.29
N GLY A 284 23.07 33.58 -1.61
CA GLY A 284 24.44 33.13 -1.35
C GLY A 284 24.59 32.26 -0.10
N ASP A 285 23.48 31.87 0.56
CA ASP A 285 23.51 30.92 1.67
C ASP A 285 23.77 29.47 1.20
N ASN A 286 24.17 28.59 2.12
CA ASN A 286 24.40 27.17 1.79
C ASN A 286 23.10 26.38 1.57
N VAL A 287 22.00 26.80 2.20
CA VAL A 287 20.68 26.14 2.17
C VAL A 287 19.59 27.18 2.28
N CYS A 288 18.36 26.83 1.90
CA CYS A 288 17.19 27.64 2.21
C CYS A 288 16.63 27.25 3.59
N ARG A 289 16.19 28.22 4.39
CA ARG A 289 15.44 27.95 5.63
C ARG A 289 14.16 28.76 5.68
N PHE A 290 13.15 28.15 6.25
CA PHE A 290 11.82 28.70 6.37
C PHE A 290 11.36 28.60 7.82
N VAL A 291 10.86 29.69 8.37
CA VAL A 291 10.24 29.72 9.69
C VAL A 291 8.74 29.77 9.49
N VAL A 292 8.02 28.82 10.08
CA VAL A 292 6.55 28.88 10.15
C VAL A 292 6.11 29.30 11.55
N THR A 293 5.10 30.16 11.60
CA THR A 293 4.51 30.67 12.84
C THR A 293 2.98 30.75 12.71
N PRO A 294 2.22 30.62 13.81
CA PRO A 294 0.82 31.00 13.85
C PRO A 294 0.62 32.45 13.40
N VAL A 295 -0.47 32.75 12.70
CA VAL A 295 -0.87 34.13 12.38
C VAL A 295 -1.40 34.84 13.63
N ARG A 296 -2.05 34.11 14.55
CA ARG A 296 -2.61 34.67 15.79
C ARG A 296 -1.94 34.01 17.00
N ALA A 297 -1.41 34.85 17.90
CA ALA A 297 -0.76 34.40 19.15
C ALA A 297 -1.71 33.73 20.18
N GLN A 298 -3.02 33.69 19.90
CA GLN A 298 -4.04 33.04 20.74
C GLN A 298 -4.49 31.68 20.21
N ASP A 299 -4.05 31.31 19.00
CA ASP A 299 -4.25 29.96 18.50
C ASP A 299 -3.27 29.09 19.30
N ASN A 300 -3.71 28.40 20.37
CA ASN A 300 -2.90 27.44 21.12
C ASN A 300 -2.38 26.37 20.16
N LEU A 301 -1.23 26.61 19.53
CA LEU A 301 -0.79 25.87 18.37
C LEU A 301 0.17 24.81 18.87
N SER A 302 -0.38 23.61 19.07
CA SER A 302 0.42 22.46 19.44
C SER A 302 1.24 22.00 18.23
N LEU A 303 2.35 22.69 17.94
CA LEU A 303 3.31 22.30 16.89
C LEU A 303 3.94 20.94 17.16
N THR A 304 3.80 20.39 18.37
CA THR A 304 4.12 18.99 18.65
C THR A 304 3.29 18.03 17.78
N ARG A 305 2.12 18.44 17.27
CA ARG A 305 1.35 17.71 16.25
C ARG A 305 2.13 17.48 14.95
N LEU A 306 3.11 18.32 14.63
CA LEU A 306 4.00 18.08 13.49
C LEU A 306 4.91 16.87 13.67
N LYS A 307 5.11 16.43 14.92
CA LYS A 307 5.80 15.19 15.27
C LYS A 307 4.84 14.03 15.52
N THR A 308 3.54 14.28 15.62
CA THR A 308 2.55 13.22 15.84
C THR A 308 2.33 12.43 14.57
N VAL A 309 2.55 11.11 14.67
CA VAL A 309 2.27 10.17 13.59
C VAL A 309 0.87 9.58 13.81
N PRO A 310 -0.11 9.88 12.95
CA PRO A 310 -1.40 9.22 12.99
C PRO A 310 -1.25 7.79 12.48
N VAL A 311 -1.79 6.82 13.23
CA VAL A 311 -1.73 5.39 12.89
C VAL A 311 -3.12 4.80 12.92
N ARG A 312 -3.63 4.39 11.76
CA ARG A 312 -4.90 3.66 11.68
C ARG A 312 -4.61 2.17 11.72
N LEU A 313 -5.22 1.47 12.67
CA LEU A 313 -5.05 0.03 12.85
C LEU A 313 -6.37 -0.70 12.65
N GLY A 314 -6.38 -1.63 11.69
CA GLY A 314 -7.53 -2.47 11.38
C GLY A 314 -7.62 -3.72 12.27
N TYR A 315 -8.83 -4.07 12.71
CA TYR A 315 -9.09 -5.28 13.50
C TYR A 315 -10.48 -5.87 13.24
N LEU A 316 -10.67 -7.14 13.60
CA LEU A 316 -11.99 -7.80 13.70
C LEU A 316 -12.46 -7.92 15.14
N SER A 317 -13.77 -8.00 15.37
CA SER A 317 -14.36 -8.27 16.69
C SER A 317 -14.16 -9.72 17.13
N SER A 318 -12.98 -10.02 17.67
CA SER A 318 -12.56 -11.32 18.19
C SER A 318 -11.57 -11.12 19.33
N LEU A 319 -11.53 -12.07 20.27
CA LEU A 319 -10.60 -12.03 21.39
C LEU A 319 -9.14 -12.13 20.93
N ASP A 320 -8.89 -12.65 19.74
CA ASP A 320 -7.57 -12.64 19.07
C ASP A 320 -6.94 -11.26 19.00
N HIS A 321 -7.75 -10.21 19.00
CA HIS A 321 -7.33 -8.82 18.85
C HIS A 321 -7.47 -8.01 20.14
N LEU A 322 -7.74 -8.65 21.30
CA LEU A 322 -8.05 -7.98 22.56
C LEU A 322 -6.94 -7.03 23.04
N ILE A 323 -5.68 -7.27 22.66
CA ILE A 323 -4.58 -6.36 22.99
C ILE A 323 -4.78 -4.95 22.43
N LEU A 324 -5.49 -4.77 21.31
CA LEU A 324 -5.76 -3.44 20.74
C LEU A 324 -6.75 -2.61 21.60
N PRO A 325 -7.95 -3.10 21.97
CA PRO A 325 -8.82 -2.40 22.91
C PRO A 325 -8.15 -2.03 24.24
N ILE A 326 -7.34 -2.94 24.78
CA ILE A 326 -6.63 -2.72 26.05
C ILE A 326 -5.60 -1.60 25.89
N ALA A 327 -4.78 -1.66 24.82
CA ALA A 327 -3.83 -0.59 24.52
C ALA A 327 -4.51 0.74 24.22
N GLN A 328 -5.64 0.74 23.51
CA GLN A 328 -6.40 1.95 23.18
C GLN A 328 -6.92 2.69 24.42
N GLU A 329 -7.33 1.96 25.46
CA GLU A 329 -7.85 2.57 26.68
C GLU A 329 -6.74 2.98 27.66
N LEU A 330 -5.66 2.19 27.76
CA LEU A 330 -4.68 2.35 28.83
C LEU A 330 -3.31 2.88 28.40
N LEU A 331 -2.91 2.64 27.16
CA LEU A 331 -1.51 2.78 26.74
C LEU A 331 -1.35 3.87 25.66
N PHE A 332 -2.04 3.73 24.53
CA PHE A 332 -1.94 4.68 23.41
C PHE A 332 -2.22 6.15 23.77
N PRO A 333 -3.15 6.49 24.68
CA PRO A 333 -3.35 7.89 25.10
C PRO A 333 -2.12 8.52 25.78
N ASN A 334 -1.21 7.69 26.30
CA ASN A 334 0.02 8.13 26.98
C ASN A 334 1.24 8.13 26.06
N CYS A 335 1.12 7.62 24.82
CA CYS A 335 2.22 7.62 23.86
C CYS A 335 2.48 9.04 23.33
N VAL A 336 3.72 9.51 23.49
CA VAL A 336 4.12 10.82 22.97
C VAL A 336 4.39 10.72 21.46
N GLY A 337 3.71 11.56 20.67
CA GLY A 337 3.94 11.66 19.23
C GLY A 337 3.33 10.53 18.39
N ILE A 338 2.39 9.76 18.94
CA ILE A 338 1.65 8.72 18.23
C ILE A 338 0.15 8.94 18.49
N GLU A 339 -0.66 8.95 17.44
CA GLU A 339 -2.12 9.01 17.57
C GLU A 339 -2.74 7.78 16.92
N VAL A 340 -3.21 6.83 17.72
CA VAL A 340 -3.78 5.57 17.23
C VAL A 340 -5.29 5.68 17.07
N ASN A 341 -5.77 5.29 15.89
CA ASN A 341 -7.19 5.21 15.55
C ASN A 341 -7.52 3.77 15.12
N LEU A 342 -8.39 3.09 15.86
CA LEU A 342 -8.81 1.73 15.52
C LEU A 342 -9.97 1.74 14.52
N LYS A 343 -9.92 0.86 13.52
CA LYS A 343 -11.00 0.63 12.56
C LYS A 343 -11.42 -0.82 12.57
N SER A 344 -12.69 -1.07 12.89
CA SER A 344 -13.25 -2.42 12.89
C SER A 344 -13.67 -2.85 11.48
N TYR A 345 -13.48 -4.13 11.19
CA TYR A 345 -13.90 -4.79 9.97
C TYR A 345 -14.70 -6.05 10.33
N SER A 346 -15.53 -6.53 9.39
CA SER A 346 -16.33 -7.75 9.58
C SER A 346 -15.74 -8.98 8.89
N PHE A 347 -14.90 -8.77 7.87
CA PHE A 347 -14.33 -9.84 7.06
C PHE A 347 -12.81 -9.68 6.97
N TRP A 348 -12.09 -10.80 7.07
CA TRP A 348 -10.64 -10.84 6.86
C TRP A 348 -10.23 -10.30 5.49
N ARG A 349 -11.03 -10.58 4.44
CA ARG A 349 -10.74 -10.08 3.08
C ARG A 349 -10.65 -8.56 3.05
N ASP A 350 -11.64 -7.89 3.65
CA ASP A 350 -11.75 -6.43 3.62
C ASP A 350 -10.65 -5.79 4.47
N LEU A 351 -10.38 -6.36 5.65
CA LEU A 351 -9.26 -5.93 6.50
C LEU A 351 -7.91 -6.10 5.78
N ASN A 352 -7.67 -7.26 5.17
CA ASN A 352 -6.43 -7.51 4.45
C ASN A 352 -6.28 -6.54 3.26
N GLN A 353 -7.35 -6.31 2.50
CA GLN A 353 -7.34 -5.37 1.39
C GLN A 353 -7.02 -3.94 1.85
N ALA A 354 -7.64 -3.49 2.94
CA ALA A 354 -7.38 -2.17 3.52
C ALA A 354 -5.92 -1.97 3.94
N ILE A 355 -5.27 -3.01 4.49
CA ILE A 355 -3.84 -2.98 4.83
C ILE A 355 -2.97 -2.94 3.57
N ILE A 356 -3.30 -3.74 2.55
CA ILE A 356 -2.57 -3.82 1.27
C ILE A 356 -2.63 -2.48 0.53
N GLU A 357 -3.80 -1.85 0.49
CA GLU A 357 -4.04 -0.57 -0.19
C GLU A 357 -3.54 0.64 0.61
N GLY A 358 -3.16 0.46 1.88
CA GLY A 358 -2.78 1.56 2.76
C GLY A 358 -3.96 2.44 3.21
N GLU A 359 -5.19 1.91 3.13
CA GLU A 359 -6.35 2.54 3.77
C GLU A 359 -6.17 2.62 5.28
N VAL A 360 -5.48 1.62 5.85
CA VAL A 360 -4.95 1.62 7.21
C VAL A 360 -3.44 1.34 7.17
N GLU A 361 -2.67 1.95 8.06
CA GLU A 361 -1.21 1.79 8.12
C GLU A 361 -0.81 0.35 8.52
N GLY A 362 -1.68 -0.31 9.28
CA GLY A 362 -1.53 -1.70 9.68
C GLY A 362 -2.82 -2.29 10.23
N GLY A 363 -2.74 -3.52 10.68
CA GLY A 363 -3.86 -4.24 11.28
C GLY A 363 -3.53 -5.71 11.48
N PHE A 364 -4.44 -6.44 12.11
CA PHE A 364 -4.25 -7.87 12.29
C PHE A 364 -4.40 -8.63 10.97
N MET A 365 -3.50 -9.59 10.76
CA MET A 365 -3.52 -10.48 9.61
C MET A 365 -3.07 -11.88 10.05
N MET A 366 -3.72 -12.92 9.50
CA MET A 366 -3.31 -14.30 9.76
C MET A 366 -1.93 -14.57 9.16
N LEU A 367 -1.03 -15.20 9.92
CA LEU A 367 0.35 -15.46 9.47
C LEU A 367 0.44 -16.17 8.10
N PRO A 368 -0.40 -17.17 7.78
CA PRO A 368 -0.32 -17.81 6.47
C PRO A 368 -0.68 -16.86 5.32
N THR A 369 -1.58 -15.89 5.57
CA THR A 369 -1.88 -14.83 4.61
C THR A 369 -0.68 -13.90 4.45
N VAL A 370 0.00 -13.51 5.53
CA VAL A 370 1.21 -12.67 5.48
C VAL A 370 2.28 -13.31 4.59
N LEU A 371 2.57 -14.61 4.79
CA LEU A 371 3.58 -15.30 3.99
C LEU A 371 3.16 -15.45 2.51
N SER A 372 1.88 -15.72 2.25
CA SER A 372 1.36 -15.81 0.88
C SER A 372 1.47 -14.47 0.14
N LEU A 373 1.17 -13.35 0.82
CA LEU A 373 1.32 -12.00 0.27
C LEU A 373 2.79 -11.64 0.02
N GLN A 374 3.70 -12.02 0.94
CA GLN A 374 5.14 -11.85 0.75
C GLN A 374 5.63 -12.58 -0.51
N GLN A 375 5.15 -13.81 -0.77
CA GLN A 375 5.49 -14.56 -2.00
C GLN A 375 4.99 -13.83 -3.27
N GLN A 376 3.90 -13.07 -3.15
CA GLN A 376 3.33 -12.26 -4.24
C GLN A 376 4.02 -10.88 -4.40
N GLY A 377 5.01 -10.57 -3.57
CA GLY A 377 5.73 -9.30 -3.59
C GLY A 377 5.04 -8.17 -2.84
N ILE A 378 3.99 -8.46 -2.05
CA ILE A 378 3.37 -7.49 -1.15
C ILE A 378 4.15 -7.48 0.15
N LEU A 379 4.83 -6.37 0.41
CA LEU A 379 5.82 -6.29 1.47
C LEU A 379 5.23 -5.72 2.76
N LEU A 380 5.20 -6.57 3.80
CA LEU A 380 4.65 -6.27 5.12
C LEU A 380 5.72 -6.48 6.20
N LYS A 381 5.51 -5.85 7.35
CA LYS A 381 6.32 -6.08 8.56
C LYS A 381 5.44 -6.59 9.68
N VAL A 382 5.87 -7.67 10.32
CA VAL A 382 5.21 -8.26 11.49
C VAL A 382 5.69 -7.53 12.73
N VAL A 383 4.75 -6.92 13.45
CA VAL A 383 5.01 -6.13 14.66
C VAL A 383 4.98 -7.02 15.89
N CYS A 384 3.82 -7.61 16.18
CA CYS A 384 3.61 -8.53 17.30
C CYS A 384 2.53 -9.55 16.94
N LEU A 385 2.49 -10.68 17.63
CA LEU A 385 1.36 -11.62 17.58
C LEU A 385 0.19 -11.04 18.38
N GLY A 386 -1.04 -11.39 17.98
CA GLY A 386 -2.24 -11.00 18.72
C GLY A 386 -2.43 -11.82 20.00
N HIS A 387 -2.10 -13.10 19.92
CA HIS A 387 -2.25 -14.09 20.98
C HIS A 387 -1.47 -15.36 20.65
N ARG A 388 -1.42 -16.28 21.62
CA ARG A 388 -1.05 -17.68 21.44
C ARG A 388 -2.27 -18.56 21.76
N ASN A 389 -2.37 -19.69 21.07
CA ASN A 389 -3.52 -20.60 21.16
C ASN A 389 -4.80 -19.93 20.61
N GLY A 390 -5.90 -19.97 21.34
CA GLY A 390 -7.14 -19.23 21.03
C GLY A 390 -8.08 -19.92 20.05
N SER A 391 -7.59 -20.84 19.22
CA SER A 391 -8.41 -21.55 18.22
C SER A 391 -8.84 -22.94 18.68
N GLY A 392 -9.91 -23.49 18.09
CA GLY A 392 -10.42 -24.81 18.41
C GLY A 392 -11.35 -25.36 17.34
N PHE A 393 -11.41 -26.69 17.26
CA PHE A 393 -12.34 -27.39 16.38
C PHE A 393 -13.63 -27.69 17.14
N VAL A 394 -14.72 -27.02 16.77
CA VAL A 394 -16.05 -27.20 17.32
C VAL A 394 -16.88 -28.09 16.39
N VAL A 395 -17.65 -29.01 16.96
CA VAL A 395 -18.55 -29.90 16.22
C VAL A 395 -19.99 -29.76 16.69
N GLY A 396 -20.92 -29.97 15.74
CA GLY A 396 -22.35 -29.85 15.99
C GLY A 396 -22.90 -31.03 16.78
N GLN A 397 -24.15 -30.92 17.23
CA GLN A 397 -24.82 -32.00 17.96
C GLN A 397 -24.96 -33.30 17.15
N ASN A 398 -25.10 -33.18 15.82
CA ASN A 398 -25.22 -34.32 14.90
C ASN A 398 -23.87 -34.99 14.57
N TYR A 399 -22.76 -34.56 15.18
CA TYR A 399 -21.41 -35.01 14.80
C TYR A 399 -21.23 -36.53 14.85
N GLU A 400 -21.74 -37.22 15.87
CA GLU A 400 -21.59 -38.69 15.95
C GLU A 400 -22.34 -39.41 14.83
N GLN A 401 -23.52 -38.91 14.44
CA GLN A 401 -24.26 -39.42 13.28
C GLN A 401 -23.48 -39.18 11.98
N ARG A 402 -22.95 -37.96 11.80
CA ARG A 402 -22.14 -37.60 10.62
C ARG A 402 -20.86 -38.43 10.54
N ARG A 403 -20.22 -38.71 11.68
CA ARG A 403 -19.06 -39.59 11.78
C ARG A 403 -19.40 -41.05 11.44
N GLN A 404 -20.57 -41.52 11.81
CA GLN A 404 -21.06 -42.84 11.40
C GLN A 404 -21.28 -42.89 9.88
N GLN A 405 -21.97 -41.91 9.30
CA GLN A 405 -22.18 -41.81 7.85
C GLN A 405 -20.85 -41.80 7.10
N LEU A 406 -19.90 -40.98 7.54
CA LEU A 406 -18.53 -40.97 7.00
C LEU A 406 -17.91 -42.38 6.94
N ARG A 407 -18.08 -43.21 7.98
CA ARG A 407 -17.55 -44.58 8.03
C ARG A 407 -18.30 -45.54 7.12
N GLU A 408 -19.62 -45.39 7.01
CA GLU A 408 -20.50 -46.31 6.29
C GLU A 408 -20.52 -46.07 4.78
N ASN A 409 -20.56 -44.81 4.36
CA ASN A 409 -20.77 -44.44 2.97
C ASN A 409 -19.74 -43.43 2.42
N GLY A 410 -18.75 -43.02 3.23
CA GLY A 410 -17.69 -42.12 2.80
C GLY A 410 -18.12 -40.65 2.65
N GLU A 411 -19.29 -40.27 3.16
CA GLU A 411 -19.74 -38.88 3.15
C GLU A 411 -18.78 -37.98 3.95
N ARG A 412 -18.13 -37.06 3.25
CA ARG A 412 -17.15 -36.16 3.83
C ARG A 412 -17.80 -35.16 4.77
N LEU A 413 -17.14 -34.91 5.90
CA LEU A 413 -17.53 -33.84 6.82
C LEU A 413 -17.38 -32.47 6.13
N LEU A 414 -18.36 -31.59 6.29
CA LEU A 414 -18.30 -30.20 5.87
C LEU A 414 -17.92 -29.31 7.05
N ILE A 415 -16.68 -28.79 7.02
CA ILE A 415 -16.14 -27.97 8.12
C ILE A 415 -15.94 -26.53 7.66
N ALA A 416 -16.43 -25.57 8.44
CA ALA A 416 -16.20 -24.15 8.17
C ALA A 416 -14.84 -23.65 8.72
N THR A 417 -14.21 -22.74 7.99
CA THR A 417 -12.99 -22.03 8.40
C THR A 417 -13.10 -20.55 8.04
N PRO A 418 -12.42 -19.63 8.75
CA PRO A 418 -12.55 -18.19 8.51
C PRO A 418 -11.85 -17.74 7.23
N SER A 419 -10.83 -18.48 6.79
CA SER A 419 -10.06 -18.20 5.58
C SER A 419 -9.38 -19.48 5.08
N LYS A 420 -9.25 -19.62 3.75
CA LYS A 420 -8.41 -20.66 3.14
C LYS A 420 -6.93 -20.48 3.50
N LEU A 421 -6.47 -19.21 3.58
CA LEU A 421 -5.12 -18.83 4.00
C LEU A 421 -5.07 -18.49 5.50
N GLY A 422 -5.87 -19.19 6.29
CA GLY A 422 -5.91 -19.03 7.74
C GLY A 422 -5.21 -20.14 8.49
N THR A 423 -4.70 -19.81 9.68
CA THR A 423 -4.01 -20.76 10.55
C THR A 423 -4.98 -21.86 11.01
N GLU A 424 -6.26 -21.53 11.17
CA GLU A 424 -7.35 -22.48 11.49
C GLU A 424 -7.49 -23.55 10.41
N ASN A 425 -7.32 -23.17 9.14
CA ASN A 425 -7.38 -24.10 8.04
C ASN A 425 -6.15 -25.03 8.05
N LEU A 426 -4.96 -24.52 8.35
CA LEU A 426 -3.76 -25.35 8.51
C LEU A 426 -3.89 -26.33 9.69
N PHE A 427 -4.40 -25.85 10.84
CA PHE A 427 -4.71 -26.69 12.00
C PHE A 427 -5.70 -27.80 11.64
N LEU A 428 -6.80 -27.47 10.95
CA LEU A 428 -7.77 -28.45 10.47
C LEU A 428 -7.14 -29.48 9.55
N HIS A 429 -6.35 -29.04 8.56
CA HIS A 429 -5.71 -29.93 7.61
C HIS A 429 -4.75 -30.91 8.31
N GLN A 430 -3.93 -30.42 9.25
CA GLN A 430 -3.05 -31.29 10.02
C GLN A 430 -3.83 -32.30 10.87
N LEU A 431 -4.85 -31.84 11.59
CA LEU A 431 -5.67 -32.68 12.46
C LEU A 431 -6.37 -33.79 11.66
N MET A 432 -6.97 -33.44 10.52
CA MET A 432 -7.69 -34.39 9.67
C MET A 432 -6.74 -35.37 8.98
N GLN A 433 -5.59 -34.91 8.51
CA GLN A 433 -4.56 -35.76 7.90
C GLN A 433 -4.00 -36.78 8.89
N GLN A 434 -3.66 -36.37 10.11
CA GLN A 434 -3.14 -37.28 11.15
C GLN A 434 -4.14 -38.38 11.53
N ASN A 435 -5.44 -38.11 11.37
CA ASN A 435 -6.52 -39.05 11.70
C ASN A 435 -7.10 -39.77 10.47
N ASN A 436 -6.57 -39.53 9.27
CA ASN A 436 -7.08 -40.08 8.00
C ASN A 436 -8.58 -39.82 7.78
N LEU A 437 -9.08 -38.65 8.21
CA LEU A 437 -10.48 -38.28 8.07
C LEU A 437 -10.69 -37.46 6.79
N PRO A 438 -11.54 -37.90 5.84
CA PRO A 438 -11.83 -37.11 4.66
C PRO A 438 -12.87 -36.03 5.00
N PHE A 439 -12.61 -34.83 4.49
CA PHE A 439 -13.40 -33.64 4.77
C PHE A 439 -13.45 -32.74 3.54
N ARG A 440 -14.31 -31.73 3.60
CA ARG A 440 -14.32 -30.58 2.70
C ARG A 440 -14.47 -29.32 3.53
N THR A 441 -13.92 -28.21 3.04
CA THR A 441 -13.98 -26.93 3.74
C THR A 441 -14.89 -25.95 3.03
N VAL A 442 -15.52 -25.07 3.82
CA VAL A 442 -16.20 -23.87 3.34
C VAL A 442 -15.66 -22.66 4.10
N THR A 443 -15.50 -21.53 3.40
CA THR A 443 -15.06 -20.29 4.03
C THR A 443 -16.25 -19.40 4.32
N VAL A 444 -16.46 -19.06 5.59
CA VAL A 444 -17.53 -18.16 6.04
C VAL A 444 -16.99 -17.27 7.16
N PRO A 445 -17.62 -16.12 7.44
CA PRO A 445 -17.25 -15.28 8.58
C PRO A 445 -17.42 -16.02 9.90
N SER A 446 -16.56 -15.74 10.88
CA SER A 446 -16.59 -16.34 12.21
C SER A 446 -17.96 -16.17 12.90
N THR A 447 -18.60 -15.01 12.73
CA THR A 447 -19.93 -14.70 13.26
C THR A 447 -21.05 -15.54 12.65
N SER A 448 -20.88 -16.03 11.41
CA SER A 448 -21.87 -16.87 10.74
C SER A 448 -21.70 -18.36 11.07
N MET A 449 -20.52 -18.80 11.53
CA MET A 449 -20.25 -20.22 11.78
C MET A 449 -21.16 -20.83 12.84
N THR A 450 -21.44 -20.11 13.92
CA THR A 450 -22.31 -20.60 15.00
C THR A 450 -23.75 -20.76 14.54
N LEU A 451 -24.25 -19.82 13.72
CA LEU A 451 -25.58 -19.93 13.10
C LEU A 451 -25.66 -21.11 12.13
N ASN A 452 -24.66 -21.27 11.25
CA ASN A 452 -24.62 -22.37 10.29
C ASN A 452 -24.54 -23.73 11.00
N LEU A 453 -23.81 -23.81 12.13
CA LEU A 453 -23.75 -25.01 12.95
C LEU A 453 -25.11 -25.33 13.57
N LYS A 454 -25.77 -24.31 14.14
CA LYS A 454 -27.12 -24.43 14.72
C LYS A 454 -28.16 -24.90 13.70
N ASN A 455 -28.04 -24.47 12.44
CA ASN A 455 -28.91 -24.87 11.34
C ASN A 455 -28.56 -26.23 10.73
N ASN A 456 -27.51 -26.92 11.21
CA ASN A 456 -26.95 -28.14 10.61
C ASN A 456 -26.51 -27.98 9.15
N GLU A 457 -26.12 -26.76 8.74
CA GLU A 457 -25.59 -26.49 7.39
C GLU A 457 -24.11 -26.90 7.27
N ILE A 458 -23.42 -27.04 8.41
CA ILE A 458 -22.04 -27.53 8.53
C ILE A 458 -21.98 -28.57 9.66
N ASP A 459 -21.01 -29.47 9.58
CA ASP A 459 -20.80 -30.53 10.58
C ASP A 459 -19.94 -30.04 11.77
N GLY A 460 -19.17 -28.97 11.54
CA GLY A 460 -18.32 -28.33 12.53
C GLY A 460 -17.60 -27.11 11.94
N TYR A 461 -16.82 -26.42 12.77
CA TYR A 461 -15.98 -25.31 12.34
C TYR A 461 -14.69 -25.21 13.16
N VAL A 462 -13.65 -24.66 12.55
CA VAL A 462 -12.43 -24.26 13.26
C VAL A 462 -12.38 -22.75 13.32
N CYS A 463 -12.42 -22.20 14.54
CA CYS A 463 -12.47 -20.76 14.78
C CYS A 463 -11.83 -20.44 16.14
N SER A 464 -11.68 -19.15 16.42
CA SER A 464 -11.13 -18.65 17.67
C SER A 464 -12.20 -18.21 18.67
N GLU A 465 -11.77 -17.83 19.87
CA GLU A 465 -12.65 -17.21 20.85
C GLU A 465 -13.15 -15.82 20.37
N PRO A 466 -14.40 -15.45 20.68
CA PRO A 466 -15.33 -16.08 21.63
C PRO A 466 -16.24 -17.16 21.01
N PHE A 467 -16.05 -17.50 19.74
CA PHE A 467 -17.00 -18.34 18.99
C PHE A 467 -17.03 -19.78 19.49
N ILE A 468 -15.94 -20.25 20.12
CA ILE A 468 -15.90 -21.56 20.78
C ILE A 468 -16.82 -21.54 22.00
N THR A 469 -16.60 -20.59 22.92
CA THR A 469 -17.41 -20.45 24.14
C THR A 469 -18.88 -20.20 23.82
N LEU A 470 -19.17 -19.41 22.77
CA LEU A 470 -20.54 -19.16 22.32
C LEU A 470 -21.26 -20.46 21.96
N ALA A 471 -20.61 -21.35 21.21
CA ALA A 471 -21.23 -22.61 20.82
C ALA A 471 -21.50 -23.55 22.00
N GLU A 472 -20.56 -23.62 22.94
CA GLU A 472 -20.72 -24.43 24.16
C GLU A 472 -21.88 -23.90 25.03
N LYS A 473 -21.96 -22.57 25.19
CA LYS A 473 -22.96 -21.92 26.07
C LYS A 473 -24.36 -21.91 25.50
N GLU A 474 -24.50 -21.74 24.19
CA GLU A 474 -25.79 -21.86 23.51
C GLU A 474 -26.21 -23.33 23.31
N GLY A 475 -25.35 -24.28 23.66
CA GLY A 475 -25.59 -25.71 23.50
C GLY A 475 -25.68 -26.15 22.03
N ILE A 476 -25.23 -25.34 21.08
CA ILE A 476 -25.29 -25.64 19.63
C ILE A 476 -24.18 -26.58 19.17
N GLY A 477 -23.09 -26.67 19.95
CA GLY A 477 -21.95 -27.52 19.64
C GLY A 477 -21.05 -27.70 20.85
N ARG A 478 -20.00 -28.50 20.68
CA ARG A 478 -18.96 -28.73 21.70
C ARG A 478 -17.57 -28.60 21.10
N LEU A 479 -16.61 -28.12 21.89
CA LEU A 479 -15.20 -28.19 21.53
C LEU A 479 -14.78 -29.67 21.42
N LEU A 480 -14.24 -30.06 20.27
CA LEU A 480 -13.70 -31.40 20.03
C LEU A 480 -12.20 -31.45 20.33
N VAL A 481 -11.44 -30.46 19.86
CA VAL A 481 -9.99 -30.34 20.05
C VAL A 481 -9.61 -28.87 20.16
N SER A 482 -8.86 -28.50 21.20
CA SER A 482 -8.28 -27.16 21.30
C SER A 482 -6.95 -27.05 20.54
N SER A 483 -6.64 -25.86 20.02
CA SER A 483 -5.33 -25.57 19.42
C SER A 483 -4.19 -25.85 20.39
N TYR A 484 -4.32 -25.54 21.68
CA TYR A 484 -3.22 -25.77 22.64
C TYR A 484 -2.94 -27.25 22.92
N GLU A 485 -3.95 -28.11 22.77
CA GLU A 485 -3.81 -29.56 22.96
C GLU A 485 -3.10 -30.20 21.76
N PHE A 486 -3.41 -29.71 20.55
CA PHE A 486 -2.89 -30.25 19.30
C PHE A 486 -1.58 -29.60 18.84
N TRP A 487 -1.50 -28.28 18.97
CA TRP A 487 -0.38 -27.44 18.56
C TRP A 487 -0.06 -26.42 19.67
N PRO A 488 0.71 -26.82 20.70
CA PRO A 488 1.12 -25.92 21.77
C PRO A 488 1.81 -24.66 21.25
N ASN A 489 1.47 -23.50 21.81
CA ASN A 489 1.96 -22.17 21.40
C ASN A 489 1.58 -21.76 19.97
N TYR A 490 0.45 -22.30 19.46
CA TYR A 490 -0.15 -22.00 18.17
C TYR A 490 -0.07 -20.48 17.83
N PRO A 491 0.69 -20.10 16.78
CA PRO A 491 0.78 -18.72 16.33
C PRO A 491 -0.31 -18.43 15.29
N CYS A 492 -1.35 -17.69 15.67
CA CYS A 492 -2.51 -17.45 14.81
C CYS A 492 -2.33 -16.24 13.87
N CYS A 493 -2.61 -15.05 14.40
CA CYS A 493 -2.58 -13.78 13.69
C CYS A 493 -1.57 -12.83 14.33
N ALA A 494 -1.09 -11.91 13.51
CA ALA A 494 -0.13 -10.91 13.92
C ALA A 494 -0.57 -9.52 13.47
N LEU A 495 -0.26 -8.51 14.27
CA LEU A 495 -0.32 -7.14 13.81
C LEU A 495 0.77 -6.95 12.77
N VAL A 496 0.36 -6.54 11.57
CA VAL A 496 1.27 -6.20 10.47
C VAL A 496 1.11 -4.75 10.09
N VAL A 497 2.19 -4.15 9.59
CA VAL A 497 2.17 -2.82 8.97
C VAL A 497 2.73 -2.89 7.56
N ASN A 498 2.32 -1.94 6.71
CA ASN A 498 2.92 -1.77 5.40
C ASN A 498 4.43 -1.48 5.54
N GLN A 499 5.30 -2.12 4.73
CA GLN A 499 6.75 -1.87 4.82
C GLN A 499 7.11 -0.40 4.59
N GLY A 500 6.38 0.29 3.70
CA GLY A 500 6.57 1.71 3.45
C GLY A 500 6.29 2.57 4.69
N PHE A 501 5.27 2.21 5.48
CA PHE A 501 4.99 2.87 6.75
C PHE A 501 6.10 2.60 7.78
N PHE A 502 6.53 1.34 7.92
CA PHE A 502 7.66 0.98 8.79
C PHE A 502 8.96 1.72 8.44
N HIS A 503 9.28 1.87 7.16
CA HIS A 503 10.50 2.60 6.76
C HIS A 503 10.44 4.09 7.08
N ARG A 504 9.26 4.71 7.05
CA ARG A 504 9.08 6.12 7.40
C ARG A 504 9.04 6.35 8.91
N HIS A 505 8.44 5.43 9.66
CA HIS A 505 8.20 5.57 11.10
C HIS A 505 8.66 4.33 11.89
N PRO A 506 9.95 3.93 11.79
CA PRO A 506 10.42 2.70 12.42
C PRO A 506 10.29 2.73 13.94
N ASP A 507 10.52 3.89 14.56
CA ASP A 507 10.40 4.05 16.02
C ASP A 507 8.95 4.00 16.49
N THR A 508 8.03 4.62 15.74
CA THR A 508 6.57 4.51 16.00
C THR A 508 6.12 3.06 15.97
N VAL A 509 6.53 2.28 14.96
CA VAL A 509 6.14 0.87 14.86
C VAL A 509 6.74 0.03 15.99
N LYS A 510 7.99 0.31 16.39
CA LYS A 510 8.62 -0.35 17.54
C LYS A 510 7.89 -0.04 18.84
N GLU A 511 7.49 1.21 19.04
CA GLU A 511 6.73 1.61 20.23
C GLU A 511 5.35 0.96 20.27
N LEU A 512 4.62 0.94 19.14
CA LEU A 512 3.35 0.21 19.05
C LEU A 512 3.50 -1.26 19.44
N GLY A 513 4.58 -1.93 18.99
CA GLY A 513 4.86 -3.30 19.38
C GLY A 513 5.06 -3.48 20.88
N ARG A 514 5.84 -2.59 21.52
CA ARG A 514 6.06 -2.61 22.98
C ARG A 514 4.77 -2.42 23.75
N GLU A 515 3.97 -1.43 23.39
CA GLU A 515 2.70 -1.15 24.08
C GLU A 515 1.72 -2.34 23.95
N LEU A 516 1.72 -3.02 22.80
CA LEU A 516 0.88 -4.19 22.62
C LEU A 516 1.36 -5.42 23.38
N GLU A 517 2.67 -5.58 23.58
CA GLU A 517 3.22 -6.58 24.49
C GLU A 517 2.80 -6.29 25.95
N VAL A 518 2.88 -5.02 26.39
CA VAL A 518 2.41 -4.58 27.72
C VAL A 518 0.90 -4.79 27.87
N ALA A 519 0.11 -4.54 26.83
CA ALA A 519 -1.33 -4.83 26.85
C ALA A 519 -1.61 -6.32 27.07
N GLY A 520 -0.80 -7.20 26.47
CA GLY A 520 -0.87 -8.64 26.72
C GLY A 520 -0.62 -9.00 28.19
N ASP A 521 0.42 -8.42 28.79
CA ASP A 521 0.73 -8.62 30.22
C ASP A 521 -0.40 -8.10 31.12
N ILE A 522 -1.01 -6.96 30.79
CA ILE A 522 -2.18 -6.42 31.52
C ILE A 522 -3.34 -7.42 31.49
N ILE A 523 -3.65 -7.99 30.31
CA ILE A 523 -4.72 -8.99 30.19
C ILE A 523 -4.43 -10.19 31.10
N GLU A 524 -3.20 -10.69 31.13
CA GLU A 524 -2.85 -11.88 31.90
C GLU A 524 -2.84 -11.66 33.42
N ASN A 525 -2.49 -10.44 33.84
CA ASN A 525 -2.52 -10.04 35.23
C ASN A 525 -3.95 -9.83 35.75
N ASP A 526 -4.88 -9.33 34.92
CA ASP A 526 -6.29 -9.14 35.29
C ASP A 526 -7.27 -9.52 34.16
N ARG A 527 -7.47 -10.83 33.98
CA ARG A 527 -8.37 -11.38 32.96
C ARG A 527 -9.84 -11.04 33.23
N LEU A 528 -10.23 -10.81 34.48
CA LEU A 528 -11.60 -10.43 34.85
C LEU A 528 -11.91 -9.01 34.39
N TRP A 529 -10.99 -8.07 34.64
CA TRP A 529 -11.12 -6.72 34.12
C TRP A 529 -11.05 -6.71 32.59
N ALA A 530 -10.11 -7.43 31.99
CA ALA A 530 -10.00 -7.54 30.54
C ALA A 530 -11.27 -8.12 29.89
N SER A 531 -11.98 -9.03 30.57
CA SER A 531 -13.26 -9.55 30.05
C SER A 531 -14.36 -8.49 29.97
N LYS A 532 -14.34 -7.48 30.85
CA LYS A 532 -15.28 -6.35 30.79
C LYS A 532 -14.97 -5.42 29.62
N ILE A 533 -13.70 -5.20 29.32
CA ILE A 533 -13.29 -4.48 28.12
C ILE A 533 -13.73 -5.24 26.87
N ALA A 534 -13.44 -6.54 26.81
CA ALA A 534 -13.82 -7.40 25.69
C ALA A 534 -15.35 -7.41 25.44
N ALA A 535 -16.15 -7.53 26.50
CA ALA A 535 -17.61 -7.50 26.42
C ALA A 535 -18.12 -6.22 25.74
N ARG A 536 -17.61 -5.06 26.17
CA ARG A 536 -17.98 -3.76 25.62
C ARG A 536 -17.49 -3.56 24.19
N TYR A 537 -16.21 -3.85 23.93
CA TYR A 537 -15.56 -3.55 22.64
C TYR A 537 -16.03 -4.46 21.50
N PHE A 538 -16.31 -5.73 21.82
CA PHE A 538 -16.72 -6.73 20.84
C PHE A 538 -18.22 -7.04 20.87
N ASN A 539 -18.99 -6.27 21.66
CA ASN A 539 -20.44 -6.44 21.82
C ASN A 539 -20.83 -7.88 22.21
N LEU A 540 -20.14 -8.42 23.22
CA LEU A 540 -20.39 -9.75 23.78
C LEU A 540 -21.18 -9.62 25.08
N SER A 541 -21.90 -10.67 25.47
CA SER A 541 -22.44 -10.73 26.82
C SER A 541 -21.30 -10.87 27.83
N ASP A 542 -21.50 -10.32 29.02
CA ASP A 542 -20.56 -10.42 30.14
C ASP A 542 -20.19 -11.88 30.44
N GLU A 543 -21.16 -12.80 30.35
CA GLU A 543 -20.92 -14.22 30.58
C GLU A 543 -20.01 -14.83 29.51
N ILE A 544 -20.23 -14.51 28.23
CA ILE A 544 -19.41 -15.06 27.13
C ILE A 544 -17.98 -14.55 27.23
N ALA A 545 -17.79 -13.24 27.43
CA ALA A 545 -16.46 -12.66 27.57
C ALA A 545 -15.73 -13.22 28.80
N HIS A 546 -16.42 -13.33 29.94
CA HIS A 546 -15.87 -13.92 31.15
C HIS A 546 -15.43 -15.37 30.92
N ASN A 547 -16.30 -16.22 30.38
CA ASN A 547 -15.97 -17.64 30.21
C ASN A 547 -14.90 -17.88 29.15
N SER A 548 -14.87 -17.06 28.08
CA SER A 548 -13.85 -17.18 27.04
C SER A 548 -12.44 -16.86 27.57
N LEU A 549 -12.32 -15.94 28.54
CA LEU A 549 -11.02 -15.58 29.11
C LEU A 549 -10.68 -16.35 30.39
N LEU A 550 -11.65 -16.69 31.25
CA LEU A 550 -11.41 -17.28 32.56
C LEU A 550 -11.77 -18.77 32.66
N GLY A 551 -12.62 -19.30 31.78
CA GLY A 551 -13.12 -20.68 31.86
C GLY A 551 -12.02 -21.73 31.73
N ASP A 552 -11.12 -21.53 30.76
CA ASP A 552 -9.86 -22.26 30.65
C ASP A 552 -8.74 -21.30 30.25
N ARG A 553 -7.85 -20.98 31.21
CA ARG A 553 -6.75 -20.02 30.99
C ARG A 553 -5.75 -20.48 29.94
N LYS A 554 -5.66 -21.78 29.63
CA LYS A 554 -4.74 -22.29 28.58
C LYS A 554 -5.30 -22.08 27.18
N ARG A 555 -6.61 -21.87 27.08
CA ARG A 555 -7.33 -21.80 25.82
C ARG A 555 -6.85 -20.64 24.96
N ILE A 556 -6.62 -19.47 25.54
CA ILE A 556 -6.03 -18.30 24.87
C ILE A 556 -5.05 -17.60 25.80
N LEU A 557 -3.86 -17.30 25.29
CA LEU A 557 -2.78 -16.65 26.03
C LEU A 557 -2.38 -15.35 25.34
N TYR A 558 -2.08 -14.33 26.12
CA TYR A 558 -1.59 -13.03 25.66
C TYR A 558 -0.13 -12.77 26.09
N THR A 559 0.61 -13.84 26.38
CA THR A 559 2.05 -13.82 26.63
C THR A 559 2.83 -14.29 25.42
N ASN A 560 4.15 -14.00 25.39
CA ASN A 560 5.05 -14.42 24.31
C ASN A 560 4.58 -13.93 22.92
N LEU A 561 4.21 -12.65 22.86
CA LEU A 561 3.67 -12.01 21.66
C LEU A 561 4.74 -11.57 20.66
N LYS A 562 6.02 -11.64 21.03
CA LYS A 562 7.10 -11.33 20.10
C LYS A 562 7.17 -12.40 19.00
N PRO A 563 7.15 -12.00 17.71
CA PRO A 563 7.16 -12.95 16.61
C PRO A 563 8.56 -13.58 16.47
N GLY A 564 8.61 -14.92 16.41
CA GLY A 564 9.85 -15.67 16.23
C GLY A 564 10.01 -16.24 14.82
N LEU A 565 11.25 -16.46 14.37
CA LEU A 565 11.52 -17.18 13.12
C LEU A 565 10.90 -18.59 13.14
N ALA A 566 10.98 -19.29 14.26
CA ALA A 566 10.43 -20.65 14.39
C ALA A 566 8.91 -20.71 14.15
N ASP A 567 8.16 -19.68 14.55
CA ASP A 567 6.73 -19.57 14.28
C ASP A 567 6.48 -19.48 12.77
N LEU A 568 7.19 -18.57 12.10
CA LEU A 568 7.06 -18.33 10.67
C LEU A 568 7.54 -19.53 9.83
N GLU A 569 8.63 -20.20 10.24
CA GLU A 569 9.15 -21.40 9.58
C GLU A 569 8.14 -22.55 9.63
N THR A 570 7.48 -22.73 10.79
CA THR A 570 6.45 -23.76 10.95
C THR A 570 5.28 -23.49 10.02
N ILE A 571 4.78 -22.24 9.98
CA ILE A 571 3.67 -21.85 9.10
C ILE A 571 4.05 -22.02 7.63
N GLN A 572 5.25 -21.57 7.22
CA GLN A 572 5.74 -21.72 5.85
C GLN A 572 5.78 -23.18 5.42
N LYS A 573 6.30 -24.07 6.28
CA LYS A 573 6.36 -25.51 6.00
C LYS A 573 4.96 -26.09 5.78
N LEU A 574 3.98 -25.70 6.58
CA LEU A 574 2.60 -26.17 6.44
C LEU A 574 1.92 -25.65 5.18
N LEU A 575 2.16 -24.39 4.81
CA LEU A 575 1.67 -23.84 3.55
C LEU A 575 2.24 -24.57 2.33
N LEU A 576 3.53 -24.89 2.35
CA LEU A 576 4.18 -25.66 1.28
C LEU A 576 3.61 -27.08 1.21
N ASN A 577 3.47 -27.77 2.35
CA ASN A 577 2.92 -29.13 2.40
C ASN A 577 1.45 -29.21 1.94
N THR A 578 0.67 -28.15 2.16
CA THR A 578 -0.74 -28.07 1.73
C THR A 578 -0.89 -27.60 0.28
N GLY A 579 0.19 -27.16 -0.37
CA GLY A 579 0.16 -26.57 -1.72
C GLY A 579 -0.47 -25.18 -1.79
N LEU A 580 -0.71 -24.54 -0.64
CA LEU A 580 -1.21 -23.16 -0.53
C LEU A 580 -0.10 -22.11 -0.76
N MET A 581 1.15 -22.56 -0.80
CA MET A 581 2.35 -21.80 -1.17
C MET A 581 3.19 -22.68 -2.09
N HIS A 582 3.88 -22.06 -3.04
CA HIS A 582 4.66 -22.78 -4.06
C HIS A 582 6.16 -22.73 -3.78
N GLU A 583 6.64 -21.63 -3.18
CA GLU A 583 8.06 -21.38 -2.91
C GLU A 583 8.25 -20.71 -1.55
N PRO A 584 9.35 -20.99 -0.83
CA PRO A 584 9.65 -20.33 0.43
C PRO A 584 9.97 -18.84 0.26
N VAL A 585 9.72 -18.04 1.29
CA VAL A 585 10.08 -16.61 1.32
C VAL A 585 11.14 -16.32 2.38
N ALA A 586 11.84 -15.19 2.24
CA ALA A 586 12.83 -14.74 3.22
C ALA A 586 12.13 -14.23 4.51
N LEU A 587 12.02 -15.11 5.50
CA LEU A 587 11.29 -14.83 6.75
C LEU A 587 11.90 -13.70 7.58
N SER A 588 13.22 -13.51 7.50
CA SER A 588 13.92 -12.42 8.19
C SER A 588 13.47 -11.04 7.75
N ASP A 589 12.95 -10.91 6.53
CA ASP A 589 12.52 -9.64 5.97
C ASP A 589 11.15 -9.22 6.50
N LEU A 590 10.40 -10.13 7.13
CA LEU A 590 9.12 -9.83 7.76
C LEU A 590 9.29 -9.29 9.18
N LEU A 591 10.36 -9.69 9.88
CA LEU A 591 10.56 -9.35 11.28
C LEU A 591 11.18 -7.94 11.44
N ILE A 592 10.77 -7.26 12.50
CA ILE A 592 11.36 -5.98 12.93
C ILE A 592 12.55 -6.29 13.85
N ARG A 593 13.72 -5.75 13.51
CA ARG A 593 14.97 -5.93 14.29
C ARG A 593 15.13 -4.87 15.37
#